data_AF-A0A7X9DEC7-F1
#
_entry.id   AF-A0A7X9DEC7-F1
#
_cell.length_a   1.000
_cell.length_b   1.000
_cell.length_c   1.000
_cell.angle_alpha   90.00
_cell.angle_beta   90.00
_cell.angle_gamma   90.00
#
_symmetry.space_group_name_H-M   'P 1'
#
loop_
_entity.id
_entity.type
_entity.pdbx_description
1 polymer ?
#
loop_
_entity_poly.entity_id
_entity_poly.type
_entity_poly.pdbx_seq_one_letter_code
_entity_poly.pdbx_strand_id
1 'polypeptide(L)' 'MIKSTRVVFNICGNKYRLVVIIHHKAQNVFIRFIGTHEEYNKVNVEEI' A
#
# COMPACT_ATOMS: atom_id res chain seq x y z
N MET A 1 15.37 -15.17 2.72
CA MET A 1 14.60 -14.19 1.93
C MET A 1 13.74 -13.35 2.85
N ILE A 2 13.99 -12.05 2.97
CA ILE A 2 13.09 -11.13 3.68
C ILE A 2 11.99 -10.77 2.66
N LYS A 3 10.85 -11.45 2.72
CA LYS A 3 9.67 -11.06 1.93
C LYS A 3 9.13 -9.77 2.53
N SER A 4 9.52 -8.63 1.97
CA SER A 4 8.83 -7.36 2.22
C SER A 4 7.40 -7.53 1.73
N THR A 5 6.45 -7.54 2.67
CA THR A 5 5.05 -7.84 2.36
C THR A 5 4.35 -6.53 2.02
N ARG A 6 3.88 -6.42 0.77
CA ARG A 6 3.01 -5.33 0.35
C ARG A 6 1.62 -5.56 0.94
N VAL A 7 1.05 -4.56 1.57
CA VAL A 7 -0.29 -4.60 2.15
C VAL A 7 -1.07 -3.39 1.65
N VAL A 8 -2.32 -3.61 1.24
CA VAL A 8 -3.24 -2.55 0.82
C VAL A 8 -4.38 -2.46 1.82
N PHE A 9 -4.55 -1.28 2.41
CA PHE A 9 -5.63 -0.99 3.34
C PHE A 9 -6.70 -0.14 2.67
N ASN A 10 -7.96 -0.45 2.96
CA ASN A 10 -9.10 0.36 2.54
C ASN A 10 -9.42 1.37 3.65
N ILE A 11 -9.55 2.65 3.30
CA ILE A 11 -9.78 3.73 4.27
C ILE A 11 -11.07 4.48 3.92
N CYS A 12 -11.78 4.96 4.95
CA CYS A 12 -12.98 5.79 4.82
C CYS A 12 -14.09 5.13 3.99
N GLY A 13 -14.50 3.91 4.34
CA GLY A 13 -15.56 3.20 3.61
C GLY A 13 -15.17 2.88 2.16
N ASN A 14 -13.95 2.38 1.96
CA ASN A 14 -13.36 2.04 0.66
C ASN A 14 -13.04 3.21 -0.29
N LYS A 15 -13.22 4.48 0.12
CA LYS A 15 -12.93 5.65 -0.71
C LYS A 15 -11.45 5.79 -1.07
N TYR A 16 -10.56 5.37 -0.17
CA TYR A 16 -9.12 5.46 -0.35
C TYR A 16 -8.43 4.10 -0.25
N ARG A 17 -7.25 4.01 -0.82
CA ARG A 17 -6.30 2.91 -0.72
C ARG A 17 -4.99 3.43 -0.15
N LEU A 18 -4.55 2.80 0.93
CA LEU A 18 -3.24 3.00 1.53
C LEU A 18 -2.39 1.79 1.21
N VAL A 19 -1.33 1.99 0.43
CA VAL A 19 -0.39 0.94 0.05
C VAL A 19 0.86 1.09 0.88
N VAL A 20 1.19 0.04 1.63
CA VAL A 20 2.38 0.02 2.47
C VAL A 20 3.21 -1.21 2.22
N ILE A 21 4.50 -1.09 2.52
CA ILE A 21 5.41 -2.22 2.65
C ILE A 21 5.73 -2.37 4.14
N ILE A 22 5.46 -3.55 4.68
CA ILE A 22 5.71 -3.84 6.09
C ILE A 22 6.97 -4.69 6.22
N HIS A 23 7.94 -4.16 6.95
CA HIS A 23 9.13 -4.89 7.38
C HIS A 23 8.91 -5.41 8.80
N HIS A 24 8.22 -6.54 8.93
CA HIS A 24 7.84 -7.11 10.23
C HIS A 24 9.02 -7.29 11.19
N LYS A 25 10.18 -7.73 10.69
CA LYS A 25 11.38 -7.93 11.54
C LYS A 25 11.94 -6.63 12.09
N ALA A 26 11.91 -5.57 11.29
CA ALA A 26 12.41 -4.25 11.70
C ALA A 26 11.30 -3.37 12.32
N GLN A 27 10.08 -3.89 12.41
CA GLN A 27 8.85 -3.18 12.80
C GLN A 27 8.63 -1.84 12.07
N ASN A 28 9.13 -1.73 10.85
CA ASN A 28 9.01 -0.51 10.03
C ASN A 28 7.88 -0.66 9.02
N VAL A 29 7.13 0.42 8.83
CA VAL A 29 6.07 0.53 7.82
C VAL A 29 6.43 1.66 6.87
N PHE A 30 6.58 1.33 5.59
CA PHE A 30 6.85 2.31 4.55
C PHE A 30 5.58 2.56 3.74
N ILE A 31 5.13 3.81 3.73
CA ILE A 31 3.98 4.23 2.92
C ILE A 31 4.46 4.44 1.48
N ARG A 32 3.89 3.70 0.54
CA ARG A 32 4.20 3.80 -0.89
C ARG A 32 3.21 4.68 -1.63
N PHE A 33 1.95 4.64 -1.22
CA PHE A 33 0.88 5.39 -1.88
C PHE A 33 -0.31 5.60 -0.95
N ILE A 34 -0.94 6.77 -1.05
CA ILE A 34 -2.25 7.06 -0.47
C ILE A 34 -3.05 7.81 -1.53
N GLY A 35 -4.22 7.30 -1.88
CA GLY A 35 -5.07 7.95 -2.87
C GLY A 35 -6.43 7.27 -3.00
N THR A 36 -7.29 7.86 -3.81
CA THR A 36 -8.61 7.34 -4.13
C THR A 36 -8.52 6.04 -4.94
N HIS A 37 -9.63 5.31 -5.05
CA HIS A 37 -9.66 4.11 -5.90
C HIS A 37 -9.38 4.43 -7.38
N GLU A 38 -9.80 5.60 -7.87
CA GLU A 38 -9.53 6.03 -9.25
C GLU A 38 -8.05 6.34 -9.47
N GLU A 39 -7.41 7.04 -8.54
CA GLU A 39 -5.96 7.31 -8.57
C GLU A 39 -5.15 6.03 -8.45
N TYR A 40 -5.59 5.13 -7.55
CA TYR A 40 -5.02 3.78 -7.42
C TYR A 40 -5.14 2.99 -8.72
N ASN A 41 -6.25 3.11 -9.47
CA ASN A 41 -6.44 2.35 -10.70
C ASN A 41 -5.63 2.91 -11.89
N LYS A 42 -5.37 4.23 -11.89
CA LYS A 42 -4.55 4.90 -12.92
C LYS A 42 -3.06 4.64 -12.73
N VAL A 43 -2.62 4.51 -11.49
CA VAL A 43 -1.25 4.16 -11.15
C VAL A 43 -1.17 2.63 -11.20
N ASN A 44 -0.31 2.05 -12.04
CA ASN A 44 -0.14 0.59 -12.06
C ASN A 44 0.56 0.17 -10.75
N VAL A 45 -0.22 -0.05 -9.70
CA VAL A 45 0.29 -0.30 -8.36
C VAL A 45 1.06 -1.61 -8.33
N GLU A 46 0.81 -2.54 -9.25
CA GLU A 46 1.57 -3.78 -9.38
C GLU A 46 3.03 -3.57 -9.82
N GLU A 47 3.35 -2.43 -10.45
CA GLU A 47 4.71 -2.09 -10.90
C GLU A 47 5.49 -1.19 -9.91
N ILE A 48 4.86 -0.70 -8.84
CA ILE A 48 5.49 0.17 -7.81
C ILE A 48 5.97 -0.61 -6.60
#